data_AF-A0A2Z4JD27-F1
#
_entry.id   AF-A0A2Z4JD27-F1
#
_cell.length_a   1.000
_cell.length_b   1.000
_cell.length_c   1.000
_cell.angle_alpha   90.00
_cell.angle_beta   90.00
_cell.angle_gamma   90.00
#
_symmetry.space_group_name_H-M   'P 1'
#
loop_
_entity.id
_entity.type
_entity.pdbx_description
1 polymer ?
#
loop_
_entity_poly.entity_id
_entity_poly.type
_entity_poly.pdbx_seq_one_letter_code
_entity_poly.pdbx_strand_id
1 'polypeptide(L)'
;MTRKKHPKAAPAPRTRTPAAAAGFLAAQEITTTECRGCGSQVSGVNGRYACGVCGWTNPWHEGHQDLPTAEADPDWPGRKRGS
;
A
#
# COMPACT_ATOMS: atom_id res chain seq x y z
N MET A 1 -0.18 32.80 29.89
CA MET A 1 -1.26 32.60 28.89
C MET A 1 -0.64 32.14 27.58
N THR A 2 -0.29 30.86 27.46
CA THR A 2 0.36 30.32 26.26
C THR A 2 -0.72 29.73 25.34
N ARG A 3 -0.91 30.32 24.16
CA ARG A 3 -1.79 29.78 23.11
C ARG A 3 -1.27 28.39 22.70
N LYS A 4 -1.99 27.33 23.03
CA LYS A 4 -1.79 26.00 22.43
C LYS A 4 -2.10 26.10 20.94
N LYS A 5 -1.08 25.93 20.09
CA LYS A 5 -1.28 25.76 18.63
C LYS A 5 -2.00 24.44 18.41
N HIS A 6 -3.19 24.48 17.81
CA HIS A 6 -3.90 23.29 17.36
C HIS A 6 -3.10 22.58 16.26
N PRO A 7 -3.01 21.24 16.26
CA PRO A 7 -2.49 20.51 15.12
C PRO A 7 -3.39 20.71 13.90
N LYS A 8 -2.76 20.93 12.74
CA LYS A 8 -3.44 21.10 11.45
C LYS A 8 -4.17 19.78 11.13
N ALA A 9 -5.49 19.86 10.91
CA ALA A 9 -6.32 18.69 10.60
C ALA A 9 -5.75 17.94 9.38
N ALA A 10 -5.68 16.60 9.49
CA ALA A 10 -5.38 15.74 8.37
C ALA A 10 -6.41 15.97 7.24
N PRO A 11 -6.01 15.91 5.96
CA PRO A 11 -6.96 16.05 4.86
C PRO A 11 -8.02 14.94 4.94
N ALA A 12 -9.29 15.31 4.71
CA ALA A 12 -10.42 14.39 4.72
C ALA A 12 -10.20 13.23 3.70
N PRO A 13 -10.69 12.01 3.97
CA PRO A 13 -10.58 10.90 3.04
C PRO A 13 -11.30 11.25 1.73
N ARG A 14 -10.61 11.15 0.60
CA ARG A 14 -11.21 11.34 -0.73
C ARG A 14 -12.25 10.26 -0.95
N THR A 15 -13.52 10.63 -1.15
CA THR A 15 -14.57 9.67 -1.51
C THR A 15 -14.19 9.00 -2.84
N ARG A 16 -13.90 7.69 -2.80
CA ARG A 16 -13.54 6.90 -3.99
C ARG A 16 -14.77 6.78 -4.88
N THR A 17 -14.65 7.07 -6.17
CA THR A 17 -15.75 6.83 -7.12
C THR A 17 -15.95 5.31 -7.32
N PRO A 18 -17.16 4.84 -7.66
CA PRO A 18 -17.41 3.42 -7.94
C PRO A 18 -16.49 2.87 -9.03
N ALA A 19 -16.26 3.63 -10.10
CA ALA A 19 -15.35 3.25 -11.18
C ALA A 19 -13.90 3.06 -10.69
N ALA A 20 -13.39 3.98 -9.85
CA ALA A 20 -12.07 3.83 -9.25
C ALA A 20 -11.99 2.63 -8.30
N ALA A 21 -13.08 2.33 -7.59
CA ALA A 21 -13.13 1.16 -6.73
C ALA A 21 -13.14 -0.16 -7.51
N ALA A 22 -13.89 -0.23 -8.61
CA ALA A 22 -13.90 -1.38 -9.51
C ALA A 22 -12.52 -1.60 -10.15
N GLY A 23 -11.87 -0.53 -10.62
CA GLY A 23 -10.51 -0.60 -11.16
C GLY A 23 -9.49 -1.12 -10.14
N PHE A 24 -9.58 -0.66 -8.88
CA PHE A 24 -8.74 -1.18 -7.80
C PHE A 24 -8.93 -2.68 -7.60
N LEU A 25 -10.18 -3.16 -7.51
CA LEU A 25 -10.47 -4.58 -7.31
C LEU A 25 -10.03 -5.44 -8.49
N ALA A 26 -10.21 -4.95 -9.72
CA ALA A 26 -9.78 -5.65 -10.93
C ALA A 26 -8.25 -5.83 -11.01
N ALA A 27 -7.49 -4.92 -10.38
CA ALA A 27 -6.04 -5.01 -10.31
C ALA A 27 -5.53 -5.95 -9.18
N GLN A 28 -6.40 -6.57 -8.39
CA GLN A 28 -6.01 -7.49 -7.30
C GLN A 28 -5.97 -8.94 -7.81
N GLU A 29 -4.82 -9.37 -8.31
CA GLU A 29 -4.62 -10.74 -8.78
C GLU A 29 -4.21 -11.66 -7.62
N ILE A 30 -4.81 -12.85 -7.52
CA ILE A 30 -4.36 -13.90 -6.61
C ILE A 30 -3.25 -14.71 -7.28
N THR A 31 -2.07 -14.71 -6.68
CA THR A 31 -0.90 -15.46 -7.15
C THR A 31 -0.48 -16.51 -6.13
N THR A 32 0.22 -17.56 -6.57
CA THR A 32 0.65 -18.66 -5.69
C THR A 32 2.12 -18.98 -5.92
N THR A 33 2.85 -19.27 -4.84
CA THR A 33 4.27 -19.62 -4.87
C THR A 33 4.64 -20.58 -3.72
N GLU A 34 5.89 -21.01 -3.67
CA GLU A 34 6.45 -21.76 -2.55
C GLU A 34 7.01 -20.81 -1.48
N CYS A 35 6.72 -21.09 -0.20
CA CYS A 35 7.24 -20.30 0.92
C CYS A 35 8.75 -20.53 1.11
N ARG A 36 9.56 -19.47 1.06
CA ARG A 36 11.02 -19.55 1.23
C ARG A 36 11.49 -19.94 2.64
N GLY A 37 10.59 -19.86 3.64
CA GLY A 37 10.88 -20.29 5.00
C GLY A 37 10.73 -21.80 5.25
N CYS A 38 9.62 -22.40 4.82
CA CYS A 38 9.27 -23.79 5.15
C CYS A 38 8.82 -24.66 3.96
N GLY A 39 8.82 -24.14 2.73
CA GLY A 39 8.43 -24.89 1.54
C GLY A 39 6.92 -25.09 1.34
N SER A 40 6.06 -24.58 2.23
CA SER A 40 4.60 -24.68 2.03
C SER A 40 4.15 -23.86 0.83
N GLN A 41 3.16 -24.33 0.08
CA GLN A 41 2.47 -23.49 -0.91
C GLN A 41 1.76 -22.31 -0.22
N VAL A 42 1.98 -21.10 -0.71
CA VAL A 42 1.39 -19.86 -0.19
C VAL A 42 0.74 -19.07 -1.32
N SER A 43 -0.51 -18.66 -1.11
CA SER A 43 -1.23 -17.75 -2.00
C SER A 43 -1.20 -16.34 -1.43
N GLY A 44 -1.10 -15.36 -2.31
CA GLY A 44 -0.97 -13.95 -1.99
C GLY A 44 -1.68 -13.08 -3.02
N VAL A 45 -1.68 -11.77 -2.79
CA VAL A 45 -2.24 -10.81 -3.75
C VAL A 45 -1.12 -10.04 -4.39
N ASN A 46 -1.07 -10.00 -5.73
CA ASN A 46 -0.09 -9.23 -6.48
C ASN A 46 1.37 -9.50 -6.06
N GLY A 47 1.72 -10.78 -5.83
CA GLY A 47 3.07 -11.16 -5.40
C GLY A 47 3.42 -10.83 -3.94
N ARG A 48 2.44 -10.44 -3.11
CA ARG A 48 2.63 -10.21 -1.67
C ARG A 48 2.19 -11.44 -0.89
N TYR A 49 3.14 -12.07 -0.22
CA TYR A 49 2.96 -13.37 0.43
C TYR A 49 3.19 -13.26 1.94
N ALA A 50 2.30 -13.90 2.69
CA ALA A 50 2.43 -14.11 4.13
C ALA A 50 2.10 -15.59 4.42
N CYS A 51 3.09 -16.34 4.90
CA CYS A 51 2.94 -17.75 5.19
C CYS A 51 2.27 -17.94 6.54
N GLY A 52 1.05 -18.50 6.54
CA GLY A 52 0.32 -18.84 7.77
C GLY A 52 0.93 -19.99 8.57
N VAL A 53 1.90 -20.72 8.02
CA VAL A 53 2.54 -21.89 8.68
C VAL A 53 3.75 -21.47 9.51
N CYS A 54 4.70 -20.74 8.91
CA CYS A 54 5.97 -20.38 9.58
C CYS A 54 6.13 -18.88 9.87
N GLY A 55 5.15 -18.05 9.47
CA GLY A 55 5.19 -16.60 9.71
C GLY A 55 6.09 -15.82 8.75
N TRP A 56 6.73 -16.47 7.77
CA TRP A 56 7.52 -15.77 6.76
C TRP A 56 6.66 -14.81 5.92
N THR A 57 7.19 -13.62 5.67
CA THR A 57 6.62 -12.63 4.73
C THR A 57 7.70 -12.19 3.76
N ASN A 58 7.35 -11.99 2.49
CA ASN A 58 8.32 -11.50 1.53
C ASN A 58 8.62 -9.99 1.70
N PRO A 59 9.82 -9.51 1.33
CA PRO A 59 10.13 -8.08 1.27
C PRO A 59 9.13 -7.30 0.43
N TRP A 60 8.82 -6.08 0.87
CA TRP A 60 7.76 -5.25 0.28
C TRP A 60 7.97 -4.89 -1.21
N HIS A 61 9.23 -4.86 -1.66
CA HIS A 61 9.63 -4.49 -3.02
C HIS A 61 9.54 -5.64 -4.03
N GLU A 62 9.29 -6.87 -3.56
CA GLU A 62 9.15 -8.05 -4.42
C GLU A 62 7.71 -8.26 -4.94
N GLY A 63 6.79 -7.34 -4.64
CA GLY A 63 5.44 -7.37 -5.21
C GLY A 63 5.45 -7.18 -6.73
N HIS A 64 4.42 -7.68 -7.41
CA HIS A 64 4.34 -7.65 -8.88
C HIS A 64 3.87 -6.30 -9.44
N GLN A 65 3.32 -5.43 -8.60
CA GLN A 65 2.81 -4.13 -9.02
C GLN A 65 3.90 -3.06 -8.91
N ASP A 66 3.87 -2.11 -9.84
CA ASP A 66 4.74 -0.94 -9.78
C ASP A 66 4.57 -0.20 -8.45
N LEU A 67 5.69 0.26 -7.93
CA LEU A 67 5.69 1.07 -6.73
C LEU A 67 5.12 2.45 -7.05
N PRO A 68 4.33 3.04 -6.12
CA PRO A 68 3.87 4.40 -6.28
C PRO A 68 5.06 5.35 -6.39
N THR A 69 4.96 6.33 -7.29
CA THR A 69 5.99 7.36 -7.42
C THR A 69 6.00 8.29 -6.20
N ALA A 70 7.07 9.06 -6.07
CA ALA A 70 7.19 10.08 -5.04
C ALA A 70 6.00 11.08 -5.07
N GLU A 71 5.52 11.47 -6.25
CA GLU A 71 4.42 12.42 -6.42
C GLU A 71 3.05 11.85 -5.98
N ALA A 72 2.91 10.52 -5.95
CA ALA A 72 1.71 9.86 -5.46
C ALA A 72 1.62 9.87 -3.93
N ASP A 73 2.75 10.07 -3.22
CA ASP A 73 2.79 10.15 -1.76
C ASP A 73 2.03 11.39 -1.25
N PRO A 74 1.01 11.24 -0.39
CA PRO A 74 0.30 12.37 0.24
C PRO A 74 1.24 13.39 0.90
N ASP A 75 2.35 12.92 1.48
CA ASP A 75 3.32 13.74 2.21
C ASP A 75 4.48 14.25 1.34
N TRP A 76 4.42 14.04 0.02
CA TRP A 76 5.43 14.49 -0.93
C TRP A 76 5.75 16.00 -0.80
N PRO A 77 6.99 16.40 -0.46
CA PRO A 77 7.35 17.81 -0.27
C PRO A 77 7.25 18.65 -1.55
N GLY A 78 7.28 18.04 -2.74
CA GLY A 78 7.16 18.75 -4.01
C GLY A 78 5.83 19.47 -4.21
N ARG A 79 4.74 19.03 -3.55
CA ARG A 79 3.44 19.74 -3.60
C ARG A 79 3.48 21.12 -2.92
N LYS A 80 4.38 21.33 -1.94
CA LYS A 80 4.42 22.56 -1.14
C LYS A 80 5.27 23.67 -1.77
N ARG A 81 6.03 23.38 -2.83
CA ARG A 81 7.02 24.32 -3.43
C ARG A 81 6.46 25.23 -4.52
N GLY A 82 5.16 25.18 -4.80
CA GLY A 82 4.51 25.94 -5.89
C GLY A 82 3.34 26.82 -5.45
N SER A 83 3.30 27.27 -4.19
CA SER A 83 2.30 28.23 -3.68
C SER A 83 2.91 29.59 -3.41
#